data_AF-A0AAV0FNN7-F1
#
_entry.id   AF-A0AAV0FNN7-F1
#
_cell.length_a   1.000
_cell.length_b   1.000
_cell.length_c   1.000
_cell.angle_alpha   90.00
_cell.angle_beta   90.00
_cell.angle_gamma   90.00
#
_symmetry.space_group_name_H-M   'P 1'
#
loop_
_entity.id
_entity.type
_entity.pdbx_description
1 polymer ?
#
loop_
_entity_poly.entity_id
_entity_poly.type
_entity_poly.pdbx_seq_one_letter_code
_entity_poly.pdbx_strand_id
1 'polypeptide(L)'
;MPTYAMIIFLLPKDLYDEVEKLMNGFWWRGSKFDQKGLRWRKWEALCKPKDAGGLGFRRLREFNLAMLAKQGWRLINESGSLMSRVLHARRLLKIIQEKEWGTVLTFKSRRMHGFPERSREE
;
A
#
# COMPACT_ATOMS: atom_id res chain seq x y z
N MET A 1 -7.05 5.43 -7.23
CA MET A 1 -6.74 4.73 -5.96
C MET A 1 -6.74 5.75 -4.84
N PRO A 2 -7.36 5.50 -3.68
CA PRO A 2 -7.48 6.46 -2.58
C PRO A 2 -6.17 6.58 -1.77
N THR A 3 -5.13 7.07 -2.43
CA THR A 3 -3.76 7.16 -1.88
C THR A 3 -3.69 8.04 -0.64
N TYR A 4 -4.43 9.14 -0.60
CA TYR A 4 -4.40 10.08 0.54
C TYR A 4 -4.84 9.42 1.86
N ALA A 5 -5.92 8.63 1.83
CA ALA A 5 -6.40 7.93 3.02
C ALA A 5 -5.45 6.79 3.44
N MET A 6 -4.93 6.03 2.47
CA MET A 6 -4.00 4.91 2.70
C MET A 6 -2.63 5.35 3.22
N ILE A 7 -2.27 6.62 3.05
CA ILE A 7 -1.03 7.20 3.58
C ILE A 7 -1.08 7.37 5.11
N ILE A 8 -2.28 7.52 5.69
CA ILE A 8 -2.49 7.92 7.08
C ILE A 8 -3.17 6.80 7.88
N PHE A 9 -3.99 5.96 7.22
CA PHE A 9 -4.83 4.96 7.87
C PHE A 9 -4.62 3.57 7.28
N LEU A 10 -4.51 2.57 8.18
CA LEU A 10 -4.68 1.18 7.80
C LEU A 10 -6.18 0.92 7.62
N LEU A 11 -6.60 0.70 6.38
CA LEU A 11 -8.00 0.37 6.08
C LEU A 11 -8.34 -1.04 6.62
N PRO A 12 -9.60 -1.28 7.01
CA PRO A 12 -10.07 -2.61 7.40
C PRO A 12 -9.99 -3.60 6.24
N LYS A 13 -9.87 -4.90 6.56
CA LYS A 13 -9.71 -5.97 5.56
C LYS A 13 -10.88 -6.03 4.58
N ASP A 14 -12.10 -5.91 5.09
CA ASP A 14 -13.32 -6.00 4.28
C ASP A 14 -13.37 -4.92 3.19
N LEU A 15 -12.89 -3.70 3.52
CA LEU A 15 -12.84 -2.60 2.55
C LEU A 15 -11.81 -2.87 1.45
N TYR A 16 -10.69 -3.51 1.74
CA TYR A 16 -9.76 -3.92 0.67
C TYR A 16 -10.45 -4.90 -0.28
N ASP A 17 -11.16 -5.89 0.26
CA ASP A 17 -11.82 -6.92 -0.54
C ASP A 17 -12.94 -6.33 -1.40
N GLU A 18 -13.72 -5.39 -0.87
CA GLU A 18 -14.74 -4.67 -1.63
C GLU A 18 -14.15 -3.87 -2.78
N VAL A 19 -13.08 -3.11 -2.53
CA VAL A 19 -12.42 -2.31 -3.58
C VAL A 19 -11.76 -3.23 -4.61
N GLU A 20 -11.11 -4.32 -4.19
CA GLU A 20 -10.53 -5.30 -5.11
C GLU A 20 -11.60 -6.01 -5.95
N LYS A 21 -12.78 -6.31 -5.37
CA LYS A 21 -13.94 -6.82 -6.12
C LYS A 21 -14.43 -5.82 -7.16
N LEU A 22 -14.52 -4.53 -6.81
CA LEU A 22 -14.91 -3.47 -7.75
C LEU A 22 -13.88 -3.32 -8.88
N MET A 23 -12.59 -3.33 -8.56
CA MET A 23 -11.52 -3.26 -9.57
C MET A 23 -11.52 -4.48 -10.49
N ASN A 24 -11.65 -5.68 -9.93
CA ASN A 24 -11.75 -6.92 -10.69
C ASN A 24 -13.02 -6.94 -11.55
N GLY A 25 -14.14 -6.46 -11.01
CA GLY A 25 -15.38 -6.27 -11.75
C GLY A 25 -15.18 -5.32 -12.92
N PHE A 26 -14.66 -4.12 -12.69
CA PHE A 26 -14.36 -3.15 -13.72
C PHE A 26 -13.44 -3.71 -14.82
N TRP A 27 -12.37 -4.39 -14.43
CA TRP A 27 -11.39 -4.95 -15.37
C TRP A 27 -12.00 -5.97 -16.33
N TRP A 28 -12.88 -6.85 -15.84
CA TRP A 28 -13.49 -7.90 -16.67
C TRP A 28 -14.80 -7.49 -17.32
N ARG A 29 -15.56 -6.54 -16.75
CA ARG A 29 -16.92 -6.17 -17.19
C ARG A 29 -16.95 -5.41 -18.53
N GLY A 30 -15.84 -4.83 -18.98
CA GLY A 30 -15.75 -4.15 -20.28
C GLY A 30 -16.69 -2.94 -20.42
N SER A 31 -16.83 -2.40 -21.63
CA SER A 31 -17.58 -1.15 -21.90
C SER A 31 -19.10 -1.30 -21.86
N LYS A 32 -19.66 -2.52 -21.88
CA LYS A 32 -21.11 -2.76 -21.93
C LYS A 32 -21.61 -3.07 -20.52
N PHE A 33 -22.45 -2.19 -19.99
CA PHE A 33 -22.97 -2.26 -18.62
C PHE A 33 -23.74 -3.55 -18.29
N ASP A 34 -24.28 -4.23 -19.31
CA ASP A 34 -25.22 -5.35 -19.14
C ASP A 34 -24.62 -6.75 -19.35
N GLN A 35 -23.34 -6.84 -19.75
CA GLN A 35 -22.69 -8.15 -19.90
C GLN A 35 -21.84 -8.50 -18.67
N LYS A 36 -22.13 -9.66 -18.08
CA LYS A 36 -21.21 -10.32 -17.13
C LYS A 36 -19.96 -10.72 -17.90
N GLY A 37 -18.94 -9.88 -17.88
CA GLY A 37 -17.66 -10.17 -18.51
C GLY A 37 -17.03 -11.45 -17.99
N LEU A 38 -16.46 -12.25 -18.91
CA LEU A 38 -15.85 -13.53 -18.57
C LEU A 38 -14.57 -13.31 -17.75
N ARG A 39 -14.49 -13.92 -16.57
CA ARG A 39 -13.32 -13.81 -15.68
C ARG A 39 -12.28 -14.85 -16.07
N TRP A 40 -11.31 -14.47 -16.89
CA TRP A 40 -10.26 -15.38 -17.38
C TRP A 40 -9.24 -15.78 -16.30
N ARG A 41 -8.99 -14.93 -15.30
CA ARG A 41 -8.06 -15.22 -14.19
C ARG A 41 -8.53 -14.65 -12.86
N LYS A 42 -8.09 -15.31 -11.77
CA LYS A 42 -8.24 -14.81 -10.40
C LYS A 42 -7.48 -13.50 -10.22
N TRP A 43 -8.02 -12.59 -9.41
CA TRP A 43 -7.42 -11.27 -9.16
C TRP A 43 -5.98 -11.38 -8.63
N GLU A 44 -5.73 -12.31 -7.71
CA GLU A 44 -4.40 -12.60 -7.17
C GLU A 44 -3.36 -12.95 -8.23
N ALA A 45 -3.76 -13.64 -9.31
CA ALA A 45 -2.86 -13.97 -10.41
C ALA A 45 -2.52 -12.73 -11.25
N LEU A 46 -3.42 -11.76 -11.34
CA LEU A 46 -3.17 -10.47 -12.00
C LEU A 46 -2.25 -9.58 -11.15
N CYS A 47 -2.29 -9.73 -9.82
CA CYS A 47 -1.42 -8.99 -8.91
C CYS A 47 0.05 -9.47 -8.91
N LYS A 48 0.35 -10.60 -9.52
CA LYS A 48 1.74 -11.05 -9.68
C LYS A 48 2.52 -10.09 -10.58
N PRO A 49 3.85 -9.93 -10.38
CA PRO A 49 4.68 -9.14 -11.28
C PRO A 49 4.62 -9.70 -12.71
N LYS A 50 4.90 -8.83 -13.69
CA LYS A 50 4.86 -9.20 -15.11
C LYS A 50 5.79 -10.38 -15.42
N ASP A 51 6.97 -10.38 -14.82
CA ASP A 51 7.97 -11.45 -14.97
C ASP A 51 7.49 -12.81 -14.44
N ALA A 52 6.51 -12.81 -13.53
CA ALA A 52 5.87 -14.01 -12.99
C ALA A 52 4.53 -14.33 -13.69
N GLY A 53 4.27 -13.77 -14.87
CA GLY A 53 3.06 -14.03 -15.66
C GLY A 53 1.79 -13.37 -15.14
N GLY A 54 1.91 -12.32 -14.32
CA GLY A 54 0.81 -11.45 -13.91
C GLY A 54 0.78 -10.12 -14.66
N LEU A 55 -0.08 -9.19 -14.23
CA LEU A 55 -0.18 -7.84 -14.82
C LEU A 55 0.52 -6.76 -13.98
N GLY A 56 1.02 -7.13 -12.80
CA GLY A 56 1.67 -6.20 -11.88
C GLY A 56 0.68 -5.33 -11.09
N PHE A 57 -0.59 -5.74 -10.97
CA PHE A 57 -1.51 -5.04 -10.07
C PHE A 57 -1.05 -5.15 -8.62
N ARG A 58 -1.26 -4.09 -7.83
CA ARG A 58 -0.87 -4.08 -6.42
C ARG A 58 -2.04 -4.54 -5.57
N ARG A 59 -1.80 -5.48 -4.66
CA ARG A 59 -2.76 -5.80 -3.60
C ARG A 59 -2.91 -4.59 -2.69
N LEU A 60 -4.14 -4.14 -2.45
CA LEU A 60 -4.38 -2.86 -1.77
C LEU A 60 -3.85 -2.88 -0.34
N ARG A 61 -4.00 -4.02 0.36
CA ARG A 61 -3.48 -4.19 1.72
C ARG A 61 -1.96 -4.01 1.78
N GLU A 62 -1.23 -4.70 0.91
CA GLU A 62 0.24 -4.62 0.85
C GLU A 62 0.71 -3.22 0.46
N PHE A 63 -0.02 -2.58 -0.46
CA PHE A 63 0.27 -1.22 -0.87
C PHE A 63 0.02 -0.20 0.24
N ASN A 64 -1.06 -0.33 1.01
CA ASN A 64 -1.33 0.50 2.19
C ASN A 64 -0.21 0.34 3.22
N LEU A 65 0.12 -0.90 3.57
CA LEU A 65 1.17 -1.20 4.53
C LEU A 65 2.52 -0.59 4.12
N ALA A 66 2.87 -0.71 2.83
CA ALA A 66 4.10 -0.12 2.30
C ALA A 66 4.08 1.42 2.35
N MET A 67 2.93 2.07 2.12
CA MET A 67 2.80 3.51 2.31
C MET A 67 2.97 3.93 3.77
N LEU A 68 2.28 3.26 4.68
CA LEU A 68 2.40 3.51 6.11
C LEU A 68 3.83 3.31 6.60
N ALA A 69 4.51 2.25 6.16
CA ALA A 69 5.91 2.02 6.47
C ALA A 69 6.82 3.15 5.94
N LYS A 70 6.59 3.61 4.70
CA LYS A 70 7.33 4.74 4.12
C LYS A 70 7.11 6.04 4.91
N GLN A 71 5.89 6.29 5.36
CA GLN A 71 5.59 7.49 6.15
C GLN A 71 6.09 7.37 7.59
N GLY A 72 6.00 6.19 8.20
CA GLY A 72 6.60 5.91 9.50
C GLY A 72 8.13 6.09 9.47
N TRP A 73 8.79 5.67 8.38
CA TRP A 73 10.21 5.92 8.19
C TRP A 73 10.55 7.42 8.14
N ARG A 74 9.79 8.20 7.37
CA ARG A 74 9.94 9.65 7.30
C ARG A 74 9.68 10.32 8.64
N LEU A 75 8.70 9.85 9.39
CA LEU A 75 8.39 10.35 10.73
C LEU A 75 9.56 10.19 11.70
N ILE A 76 10.22 9.02 11.65
CA ILE A 76 11.39 8.72 12.49
C ILE A 76 12.60 9.57 12.08
N ASN A 77 12.82 9.76 10.78
CA ASN A 77 14.01 10.46 10.26
C ASN A 77 13.86 11.99 10.19
N GLU A 78 12.62 12.50 10.14
CA GLU A 78 12.29 13.92 9.91
C GLU A 78 11.23 14.40 10.92
N SER A 79 11.63 14.36 12.19
CA SER A 79 10.77 14.65 13.35
C SER A 79 10.29 16.10 13.43
N GLY A 80 10.93 17.04 12.72
CA GLY A 80 10.60 18.47 12.73
C GLY A 80 9.47 18.91 11.80
N SER A 81 8.98 18.03 10.91
CA SER A 81 7.95 18.40 9.93
C SER A 81 6.56 18.61 10.58
N LEU A 82 5.72 19.47 9.97
CA LEU A 82 4.33 19.65 10.42
C LEU A 82 3.56 18.32 10.43
N MET A 83 3.80 17.50 9.41
CA MET A 83 3.24 16.15 9.29
C MET A 83 3.66 15.27 10.47
N SER A 84 4.93 15.37 10.91
CA SER A 84 5.41 14.67 12.08
C SER A 84 4.61 15.05 13.33
N ARG A 85 4.45 16.35 13.59
CA ARG A 85 3.69 16.85 14.74
C ARG A 85 2.22 16.43 14.71
N VAL A 86 1.57 16.45 13.55
CA VAL A 86 0.18 16.04 13.38
C VAL A 86 0.00 14.53 13.57
N LEU A 87 0.92 13.70 13.04
CA LEU A 87 0.88 12.25 13.19
C LEU A 87 1.27 11.78 14.59
N HIS A 88 2.14 12.51 15.29
CA HIS A 88 2.41 12.31 16.72
C HIS A 88 1.17 12.64 17.57
N ALA A 89 0.48 13.74 17.27
CA ALA A 89 -0.73 14.15 17.98
C ALA A 89 -1.91 13.18 17.74
N ARG A 90 -2.10 12.73 16.49
CA ARG A 90 -3.08 11.70 16.14
C ARG A 90 -2.46 10.31 16.31
N ARG A 91 -2.48 9.75 17.53
CA ARG A 91 -2.24 8.35 18.03
C ARG A 91 -1.90 7.16 17.08
N LEU A 92 -1.43 7.36 15.86
CA LEU A 92 -1.12 6.35 14.84
C LEU A 92 0.15 5.58 15.19
N LEU A 93 1.04 6.19 15.99
CA LEU A 93 2.23 5.53 16.54
C LEU A 93 1.89 4.31 17.39
N LYS A 94 0.77 4.31 18.14
CA LYS A 94 0.40 3.13 18.95
C LYS A 94 0.04 1.92 18.07
N ILE A 95 -0.64 2.13 16.94
CA ILE A 95 -1.07 1.02 16.07
C ILE A 95 0.10 0.40 15.29
N ILE A 96 1.05 1.22 14.83
CA ILE A 96 2.27 0.74 14.16
C ILE A 96 3.22 0.10 15.19
N GLN A 97 3.27 0.63 16.42
CA GLN A 97 4.14 0.10 17.48
C GLN A 97 3.70 -1.27 18.01
N GLU A 98 2.40 -1.56 18.01
CA GLU A 98 1.87 -2.66 18.83
C GLU A 98 1.51 -3.91 18.01
N LYS A 99 1.37 -3.80 16.67
CA LYS A 99 0.87 -4.92 15.84
C LYS A 99 1.79 -5.49 14.75
N GLU A 100 2.77 -4.77 14.19
CA GLU A 100 3.49 -5.28 12.99
C GLU A 100 4.99 -4.92 12.86
N TRP A 101 5.74 -4.68 13.95
CA TRP A 101 7.21 -4.44 13.86
C TRP A 101 7.99 -5.56 13.15
N GLY A 102 7.56 -6.82 13.26
CA GLY A 102 8.20 -7.94 12.57
C GLY A 102 8.13 -7.84 11.04
N THR A 103 7.01 -7.35 10.49
CA THR A 103 6.82 -7.18 9.03
C THR A 103 7.61 -5.98 8.49
N VAL A 104 7.76 -4.93 9.30
CA VAL A 104 8.52 -3.72 8.92
C VAL A 104 10.03 -3.97 8.94
N LEU A 105 10.53 -4.74 9.91
CA LEU A 105 11.93 -5.12 9.98
C LEU A 105 12.36 -6.04 8.83
N THR A 106 11.50 -6.98 8.42
CA THR A 106 11.76 -7.82 7.24
C THR A 106 11.74 -7.00 5.93
N PHE A 107 10.93 -5.95 5.86
CA PHE A 107 10.93 -5.01 4.73
C PHE A 107 12.21 -4.18 4.66
N LYS A 108 12.76 -3.73 5.80
CA LYS A 108 14.06 -3.04 5.90
C LYS A 108 15.20 -3.91 5.38
N SER A 109 15.17 -5.22 5.61
CA SER A 109 16.21 -6.15 5.14
C SER A 109 16.16 -6.44 3.64
N ARG A 110 15.01 -6.33 2.97
CA ARG A 110 14.82 -6.81 1.59
C ARG A 110 14.92 -5.72 0.51
N ARG A 111 15.01 -4.43 0.89
CA ARG A 111 14.97 -3.28 -0.06
C ARG A 111 15.98 -2.15 0.26
N MET A 112 17.08 -2.43 0.98
CA MET A 112 18.13 -1.43 1.29
C MET A 112 19.41 -1.58 0.44
N HIS A 113 19.37 -2.30 -0.68
CA HIS A 113 20.48 -2.34 -1.65
C HIS A 113 20.27 -1.43 -2.88
N GLY A 114 19.25 -0.58 -2.92
CA GLY A 114 18.92 0.17 -4.15
C GLY A 114 18.17 1.48 -3.98
N PHE A 115 18.20 2.13 -2.82
CA PHE A 115 17.66 3.48 -2.69
C PHE A 115 18.84 4.45 -2.53
N PRO A 116 19.13 5.31 -3.53
CA PRO A 116 20.17 6.31 -3.35
C PRO A 116 19.71 7.25 -2.24
N GLU A 117 20.58 7.43 -1.24
CA GLU A 117 20.49 8.51 -0.28
C GLU A 117 20.46 9.80 -1.09
N ARG A 118 19.28 10.41 -1.21
CA ARG A 118 19.18 11.74 -1.78
C ARG A 118 19.84 12.66 -0.75
N SER A 119 21.09 12.99 -1.06
CA SER A 119 21.93 13.97 -0.41
C SER A 119 21.12 15.22 -0.10
N ARG A 120 21.22 15.60 1.17
CA ARG A 120 20.97 16.92 1.70
C ARG A 120 21.99 17.85 1.03
N GLU A 121 21.61 18.54 -0.03
CA GLU A 121 22.32 19.69 -0.58
C GLU A 121 21.28 20.75 -1.00
N GLU A 122 21.36 21.88 -0.27
CA GLU A 122 20.91 23.25 -0.55
C GLU A 122 19.40 23.56 -0.64
#